data_AF-A0A7Y2EBY4-F1
#
_entry.id   AF-A0A7Y2EBY4-F1
#
_cell.length_a   1.000
_cell.length_b   1.000
_cell.length_c   1.000
_cell.angle_alpha   90.00
_cell.angle_beta   90.00
_cell.angle_gamma   90.00
#
_symmetry.space_group_name_H-M   'P 1'
#
loop_
_entity.id
_entity.type
_entity.pdbx_description
1 polymer ?
#
loop_
_entity_poly.entity_id
_entity_poly.type
_entity_poly.pdbx_seq_one_letter_code
_entity_poly.pdbx_strand_id
1 'polypeptide(L)'
;GEYIVQTPNTNGNFSISTVMISTFFNTSDETESMNFETFKENRITIANRLLSDRSGTDEGLDEDGFPLRYGKSSQEVLLPAFFAAYTGQDVDRVNLDAFRDIPIPNWNIKYTGLMRNQWFRKKFTRFSLSHGYRAAYSINSFQTNLERQNNQFDADTGDLQPELLINNVVLTDQFNPLMRVDFETKSSLSVLAEVRTDRALSLSFDNQLMTEINGKEYTVGLGYRFKDVQFVTNIGGEKQRLKGDLNLKADVTLRDNITIIRSLDIDNNQITSGQNLLSVKFTADYALSKNLNALFFYDHSFSQFAVSTAFPQTTINTGFTLRYNFGN
;
A
#
# COMPACT_ATOMS: atom_id res chain seq x y z
N GLY A 1 -9.27 42.78 31.43
CA GLY A 1 -8.22 41.79 31.74
C GLY A 1 -7.76 41.20 30.43
N GLU A 2 -6.45 41.15 30.21
CA GLU A 2 -5.88 40.45 29.05
C GLU A 2 -5.80 38.96 29.36
N TYR A 3 -6.14 38.14 28.38
CA TYR A 3 -6.04 36.70 28.48
C TYR A 3 -4.57 36.26 28.38
N ILE A 4 -4.05 35.63 29.43
CA ILE A 4 -2.71 35.04 29.43
C ILE A 4 -2.86 33.55 29.14
N VAL A 5 -2.38 33.12 27.98
CA VAL A 5 -2.35 31.70 27.62
C VAL A 5 -1.31 31.01 28.51
N GLN A 6 -1.75 30.04 29.31
CA GLN A 6 -0.88 29.21 30.14
C GLN A 6 -0.68 27.88 29.41
N THR A 7 0.58 27.57 29.05
CA THR A 7 0.99 26.28 28.45
C THR A 7 0.07 25.79 27.31
N PRO A 8 0.03 26.48 26.16
CA PRO A 8 -0.75 26.02 25.03
C PRO A 8 -0.20 24.68 24.54
N ASN A 9 -1.07 23.69 24.42
CA ASN A 9 -0.74 22.39 23.86
C ASN A 9 -1.59 22.18 22.60
N THR A 10 -0.91 22.04 21.46
CA THR A 10 -1.53 21.69 20.19
C THR A 10 -1.18 20.26 19.84
N ASN A 11 -2.16 19.47 19.44
CA ASN A 11 -1.95 18.13 18.93
C ASN A 11 -2.84 17.88 17.71
N GLY A 12 -2.53 16.83 16.97
CA GLY A 12 -3.31 16.46 15.80
C GLY A 12 -2.66 15.38 14.98
N ASN A 13 -3.19 15.21 13.77
CA ASN A 13 -2.65 14.35 12.74
C ASN A 13 -2.52 15.17 11.44
N PHE A 14 -1.72 14.66 10.51
CA PHE A 14 -1.52 15.29 9.21
C PHE A 14 -1.47 14.22 8.13
N SER A 15 -2.05 14.51 6.97
CA SER A 15 -1.94 13.64 5.81
C SER A 15 -2.04 14.46 4.53
N ILE A 16 -1.15 14.17 3.58
CA ILE A 16 -1.09 14.85 2.29
C ILE A 16 -0.71 13.88 1.19
N SER A 17 -1.23 14.09 -0.02
CA SER A 17 -0.79 13.30 -1.17
C SER A 17 0.61 13.71 -1.61
N THR A 18 1.42 12.72 -1.99
CA THR A 18 2.80 12.90 -2.43
C THR A 18 3.08 12.03 -3.67
N VAL A 19 4.33 11.91 -4.10
CA VAL A 19 4.78 10.96 -5.12
C VAL A 19 6.10 10.35 -4.67
N MET A 20 6.22 9.03 -4.82
CA MET A 20 7.37 8.22 -4.40
C MET A 20 7.76 7.20 -5.49
N ILE A 21 7.25 7.39 -6.70
CA ILE A 21 7.39 6.44 -7.81
C ILE A 21 8.85 6.19 -8.21
N SER A 22 9.71 7.20 -8.02
CA SER A 22 11.15 7.16 -8.34
C SER A 22 11.89 6.07 -7.58
N THR A 23 11.44 5.72 -6.38
CA THR A 23 12.10 4.76 -5.48
C THR A 23 11.33 3.45 -5.33
N PHE A 24 10.15 3.35 -5.97
CA PHE A 24 9.22 2.24 -5.77
C PHE A 24 9.80 0.90 -6.20
N PHE A 25 10.55 0.88 -7.31
CA PHE A 25 11.09 -0.33 -7.91
C PHE A 25 12.55 -0.60 -7.55
N ASN A 26 13.12 0.15 -6.60
CA ASN A 26 14.46 -0.11 -6.08
C ASN A 26 14.47 -1.41 -5.27
N THR A 27 15.63 -2.07 -5.22
CA THR A 27 15.78 -3.32 -4.47
C THR A 27 15.54 -3.09 -2.98
N SER A 28 14.66 -3.92 -2.41
CA SER A 28 14.42 -4.01 -0.97
C SER A 28 13.97 -5.43 -0.64
N ASP A 29 14.87 -6.20 -0.02
CA ASP A 29 14.62 -7.58 0.40
C ASP A 29 15.02 -7.78 1.88
N GLU A 30 14.98 -9.03 2.34
CA GLU A 30 15.29 -9.40 3.72
C GLU A 30 16.70 -8.99 4.16
N THR A 31 17.63 -8.81 3.22
CA THR A 31 19.05 -8.57 3.46
C THR A 31 19.48 -7.15 3.15
N GLU A 32 18.98 -6.55 2.07
CA GLU A 32 19.41 -5.24 1.58
C GLU A 32 18.23 -4.33 1.23
N SER A 33 18.42 -3.01 1.36
CA SER A 33 17.47 -2.02 0.85
C SER A 33 18.19 -0.75 0.43
N MET A 34 18.20 -0.49 -0.87
CA MET A 34 18.90 0.66 -1.44
C MET A 34 18.39 1.99 -0.87
N ASN A 35 17.06 2.10 -0.69
CA ASN A 35 16.44 3.30 -0.13
C ASN A 35 16.77 3.46 1.36
N PHE A 36 16.91 2.35 2.09
CA PHE A 36 17.28 2.40 3.52
C PHE A 36 18.73 2.81 3.72
N GLU A 37 19.65 2.34 2.87
CA GLU A 37 21.04 2.81 2.86
C GLU A 37 21.11 4.30 2.54
N THR A 38 20.39 4.73 1.49
CA THR A 38 20.26 6.16 1.14
C THR A 38 19.70 6.98 2.31
N PHE A 39 18.72 6.44 3.05
CA PHE A 39 18.20 7.09 4.25
C PHE A 39 19.28 7.27 5.32
N LYS A 40 20.05 6.21 5.64
CA LYS A 40 21.14 6.29 6.61
C LYS A 40 22.19 7.34 6.21
N GLU A 41 22.57 7.36 4.94
CA GLU A 41 23.53 8.31 4.35
C GLU A 41 23.00 9.75 4.37
N ASN A 42 21.73 9.96 4.05
CA ASN A 42 21.13 11.30 4.02
C ASN A 42 21.15 12.01 5.37
N ARG A 43 21.20 11.27 6.49
CA ARG A 43 21.14 11.85 7.85
C ARG A 43 22.23 12.89 8.08
N ILE A 44 23.47 12.59 7.71
CA ILE A 44 24.58 13.53 7.97
C ILE A 44 24.47 14.79 7.11
N THR A 45 24.04 14.65 5.85
CA THR A 45 23.81 15.80 4.96
C THR A 45 22.70 16.70 5.51
N ILE A 46 21.60 16.10 5.96
CA ILE A 46 20.48 16.83 6.58
C ILE A 46 20.89 17.52 7.88
N ALA A 47 21.65 16.84 8.76
CA ALA A 47 22.12 17.44 10.00
C ALA A 47 22.95 18.72 9.75
N ASN A 48 23.85 18.68 8.76
CA ASN A 48 24.63 19.84 8.34
C ASN A 48 23.75 20.95 7.75
N ARG A 49 22.70 20.60 7.00
CA ARG A 49 21.71 21.57 6.49
C ARG A 49 20.92 22.23 7.60
N LEU A 50 20.46 21.48 8.60
CA LEU A 50 19.72 22.02 9.74
C LEU A 50 20.56 23.02 10.54
N LEU A 51 21.83 22.69 10.79
CA LEU A 51 22.77 23.61 11.43
C LEU A 51 22.89 24.93 10.64
N SER A 52 23.09 24.82 9.32
CA SER A 52 23.29 25.97 8.43
C SER A 52 22.03 26.84 8.29
N ASP A 53 20.86 26.22 8.12
CA ASP A 53 19.59 26.90 7.87
C ASP A 53 19.07 27.63 9.12
N ARG A 54 19.22 27.00 10.30
CA ARG A 54 18.75 27.57 11.57
C ARG A 54 19.73 28.55 12.21
N SER A 55 20.80 28.94 11.50
CA SER A 55 21.86 29.82 12.01
C SER A 55 22.43 29.33 13.35
N GLY A 56 22.53 28.01 13.52
CA GLY A 56 23.09 27.44 14.74
C GLY A 56 24.57 27.78 14.85
N THR A 57 25.04 28.03 16.08
CA THR A 57 26.48 28.10 16.34
C THR A 57 27.10 26.75 16.07
N ASP A 58 28.15 26.72 15.26
CA ASP A 58 28.97 25.52 15.09
C ASP A 58 29.69 25.23 16.41
N GLU A 59 29.14 24.29 17.16
CA GLU A 59 29.68 23.82 18.45
C GLU A 59 30.67 22.67 18.27
N GLY A 60 30.89 22.21 17.03
CA GLY A 60 31.70 21.04 16.68
C GLY A 60 30.88 19.83 16.25
N LEU A 61 31.57 18.71 16.08
CA LEU A 61 31.00 17.43 15.64
C LEU A 61 31.03 16.40 16.78
N ASP A 62 30.07 15.47 16.77
CA ASP A 62 30.07 14.29 17.64
C ASP A 62 31.01 13.18 17.15
N GLU A 63 31.04 12.04 17.85
CA GLU A 63 31.90 10.89 17.52
C GLU A 63 31.57 10.25 16.16
N ASP A 64 30.33 10.39 15.69
CA ASP A 64 29.85 9.85 14.42
C ASP A 64 29.96 10.86 13.26
N GLY A 65 30.49 12.07 13.54
CA GLY A 65 30.69 13.14 12.57
C GLY A 65 29.46 14.02 12.31
N PHE A 66 28.41 13.90 13.12
CA PHE A 66 27.23 14.76 13.06
C PHE A 66 27.49 16.07 13.81
N PRO A 67 26.94 17.21 13.34
CA PRO A 67 27.02 18.45 14.09
C PRO A 67 26.29 18.32 15.44
N LEU A 68 26.92 18.85 16.48
CA LEU A 68 26.30 18.89 17.81
C LEU A 68 24.92 19.56 17.74
N ARG A 69 24.00 19.08 18.58
CA ARG A 69 22.56 19.42 18.61
C ARG A 69 21.70 18.77 17.52
N TYR A 70 22.31 18.18 16.50
CA TYR A 70 21.62 17.50 15.41
C TYR A 70 22.20 16.10 15.19
N GLY A 71 22.17 15.28 16.24
CA GLY A 71 22.65 13.90 16.21
C GLY A 71 21.88 13.01 15.24
N LYS A 72 22.49 11.86 14.93
CA LYS A 72 21.97 10.87 13.96
C LYS A 72 20.57 10.31 14.28
N SER A 73 20.14 10.43 15.54
CA SER A 73 18.86 9.98 16.09
C SER A 73 17.82 11.08 16.21
N SER A 74 18.20 12.34 16.01
CA SER A 74 17.31 13.48 16.20
C SER A 74 16.12 13.40 15.25
N GLN A 75 14.90 13.63 15.77
CA GLN A 75 13.67 13.65 14.96
C GLN A 75 13.79 14.63 13.78
N GLU A 76 14.41 15.78 14.02
CA GLU A 76 14.62 16.84 13.02
C GLU A 76 15.52 16.37 11.87
N VAL A 77 16.47 15.46 12.14
CA VAL A 77 17.36 14.87 11.14
C VAL A 77 16.67 13.70 10.42
N LEU A 78 16.09 12.79 11.20
CA LEU A 78 15.49 11.55 10.69
C LEU A 78 14.33 11.82 9.73
N LEU A 79 13.47 12.79 10.03
CA LEU A 79 12.26 13.04 9.27
C LEU A 79 12.53 13.45 7.80
N PRO A 80 13.27 14.54 7.52
CA PRO A 80 13.57 14.93 6.15
C PRO A 80 14.54 13.96 5.45
N ALA A 81 15.45 13.29 6.16
CA ALA A 81 16.30 12.25 5.57
C ALA A 81 15.48 11.04 5.07
N PHE A 82 14.51 10.59 5.88
CA PHE A 82 13.57 9.53 5.53
C PHE A 82 12.70 9.94 4.33
N PHE A 83 12.13 11.16 4.40
CA PHE A 83 11.31 11.67 3.32
C PHE A 83 12.08 11.78 2.01
N ALA A 84 13.31 12.32 2.02
CA ALA A 84 14.15 12.42 0.83
C ALA A 84 14.46 11.05 0.22
N ALA A 85 14.91 10.09 1.05
CA ALA A 85 15.31 8.76 0.60
C ALA A 85 14.16 7.99 -0.07
N TYR A 86 12.94 8.11 0.44
CA TYR A 86 11.79 7.37 -0.08
C TYR A 86 10.96 8.13 -1.12
N THR A 87 11.02 9.46 -1.17
CA THR A 87 10.42 10.23 -2.28
C THR A 87 11.36 10.39 -3.47
N GLY A 88 12.65 10.06 -3.30
CA GLY A 88 13.69 10.29 -4.29
C GLY A 88 13.95 11.79 -4.53
N GLN A 89 13.63 12.63 -3.53
CA GLN A 89 13.98 14.04 -3.56
C GLN A 89 15.47 14.21 -3.23
N ASP A 90 16.07 15.22 -3.85
CA ASP A 90 17.45 15.62 -3.58
C ASP A 90 17.61 16.02 -2.11
N VAL A 91 18.54 15.36 -1.41
CA VAL A 91 18.83 15.58 0.02
C VAL A 91 19.29 17.01 0.28
N ASP A 92 19.85 17.70 -0.71
CA ASP A 92 20.29 19.09 -0.59
C ASP A 92 19.14 20.10 -0.71
N ARG A 93 17.97 19.66 -1.19
CA ARG A 93 16.84 20.53 -1.53
C ARG A 93 15.53 20.16 -0.84
N VAL A 94 15.45 18.98 -0.23
CA VAL A 94 14.25 18.55 0.49
C VAL A 94 13.88 19.56 1.57
N ASN A 95 12.57 19.78 1.73
CA ASN A 95 12.04 20.61 2.81
C ASN A 95 12.28 19.93 4.18
N LEU A 96 12.86 20.67 5.11
CA LEU A 96 13.23 20.22 6.46
C LEU A 96 12.04 20.20 7.44
N ASP A 97 10.95 20.91 7.14
CA ASP A 97 9.76 20.98 7.98
C ASP A 97 9.01 19.65 8.03
N ALA A 98 8.17 19.46 9.05
CA ALA A 98 7.33 18.27 9.15
C ALA A 98 6.09 18.34 8.23
N PHE A 99 5.51 19.53 8.07
CA PHE A 99 4.31 19.70 7.26
C PHE A 99 4.67 20.08 5.82
N ARG A 100 3.75 19.74 4.91
CA ARG A 100 3.88 20.04 3.47
C ARG A 100 2.64 20.82 3.05
N ASP A 101 2.83 21.88 2.29
CA ASP A 101 1.71 22.74 1.90
C ASP A 101 1.08 22.34 0.56
N ILE A 102 1.87 21.72 -0.32
CA ILE A 102 1.47 21.46 -1.71
C ILE A 102 1.27 19.96 -1.91
N PRO A 103 0.02 19.50 -2.09
CA PRO A 103 -0.26 18.11 -2.41
C PRO A 103 0.14 17.78 -3.84
N ILE A 104 0.69 16.59 -4.05
CA ILE A 104 1.00 16.07 -5.40
C ILE A 104 -0.18 15.24 -5.89
N PRO A 105 -0.68 15.45 -7.14
CA PRO A 105 -1.80 14.68 -7.66
C PRO A 105 -1.50 13.19 -7.80
N ASN A 106 -2.43 12.38 -7.32
CA ASN A 106 -2.52 10.96 -7.67
C ASN A 106 -3.21 10.80 -9.03
N TRP A 107 -2.95 9.71 -9.75
CA TRP A 107 -3.56 9.50 -11.08
C TRP A 107 -4.25 8.15 -11.21
N ASN A 108 -5.29 8.14 -12.03
CA ASN A 108 -5.97 6.94 -12.48
C ASN A 108 -6.29 7.09 -13.97
N ILE A 109 -5.67 6.24 -14.77
CA ILE A 109 -5.70 6.29 -16.23
C ILE A 109 -6.42 5.04 -16.72
N LYS A 110 -7.44 5.24 -17.56
CA LYS A 110 -8.14 4.17 -18.27
C LYS A 110 -8.20 4.48 -19.75
N TYR A 111 -7.64 3.58 -20.56
CA TYR A 111 -7.60 3.68 -22.01
C TYR A 111 -8.46 2.61 -22.68
N THR A 112 -9.47 3.06 -23.43
CA THR A 112 -10.37 2.19 -24.22
C THR A 112 -10.24 2.44 -25.73
N GLY A 113 -9.31 3.31 -26.14
CA GLY A 113 -9.17 3.76 -27.53
C GLY A 113 -8.83 2.66 -28.54
N LEU A 114 -8.31 1.51 -28.08
CA LEU A 114 -8.06 0.34 -28.95
C LEU A 114 -9.32 -0.13 -29.67
N MET A 115 -10.50 0.05 -29.06
CA MET A 115 -11.79 -0.26 -29.69
C MET A 115 -12.14 0.62 -30.89
N ARG A 116 -11.36 1.67 -31.22
CA ARG A 116 -11.55 2.45 -32.45
C ARG A 116 -11.02 1.71 -33.69
N ASN A 117 -10.04 0.81 -33.52
CA ASN A 117 -9.50 0.01 -34.60
C ASN A 117 -10.50 -1.09 -35.04
N GLN A 118 -10.68 -1.27 -36.35
CA GLN A 118 -11.61 -2.27 -36.90
C GLN A 118 -11.30 -3.70 -36.44
N TRP A 119 -10.02 -4.06 -36.32
CA TRP A 119 -9.61 -5.39 -35.86
C TRP A 119 -10.12 -5.68 -34.44
N PHE A 120 -9.94 -4.72 -33.53
CA PHE A 120 -10.42 -4.84 -32.14
C PHE A 120 -11.95 -4.93 -32.09
N ARG A 121 -12.68 -4.10 -32.84
CA ARG A 121 -14.16 -4.13 -32.89
C ARG A 121 -14.73 -5.46 -33.38
N LYS A 122 -14.01 -6.14 -34.30
CA LYS A 122 -14.42 -7.44 -34.84
C LYS A 122 -14.24 -8.57 -33.81
N LYS A 123 -13.21 -8.49 -32.96
CA LYS A 123 -12.87 -9.54 -31.99
C LYS A 123 -13.50 -9.32 -30.61
N PHE A 124 -13.61 -8.07 -30.16
CA PHE A 124 -13.97 -7.70 -28.80
C PHE A 124 -15.29 -6.91 -28.73
N THR A 125 -16.05 -7.10 -27.65
CA THR A 125 -17.17 -6.24 -27.25
C THR A 125 -16.67 -5.07 -26.43
N ARG A 126 -15.69 -5.32 -25.54
CA ARG A 126 -14.97 -4.31 -24.77
C ARG A 126 -13.50 -4.68 -24.65
N PHE A 127 -12.65 -3.66 -24.61
CA PHE A 127 -11.23 -3.79 -24.32
C PHE A 127 -10.79 -2.53 -23.58
N SER A 128 -10.09 -2.69 -22.47
CA SER A 128 -9.56 -1.58 -21.68
C SER A 128 -8.23 -1.91 -21.04
N LEU A 129 -7.36 -0.90 -21.02
CA LEU A 129 -6.13 -0.88 -20.23
C LEU A 129 -6.33 0.13 -19.09
N SER A 130 -5.97 -0.24 -17.87
CA SER A 130 -6.05 0.67 -16.72
C SER A 130 -4.75 0.66 -15.91
N HIS A 131 -4.42 1.81 -15.34
CA HIS A 131 -3.26 2.04 -14.49
C HIS A 131 -3.64 3.09 -13.45
N GLY A 132 -3.26 2.90 -12.18
CA GLY A 132 -3.53 3.86 -11.12
C GLY A 132 -2.40 3.86 -10.11
N TYR A 133 -2.02 5.05 -9.65
CA TYR A 133 -1.02 5.24 -8.61
C TYR A 133 -1.57 6.20 -7.55
N ARG A 134 -1.33 5.85 -6.29
CA ARG A 134 -1.66 6.69 -5.15
C ARG A 134 -0.52 6.66 -4.15
N ALA A 135 -0.11 7.83 -3.68
CA ALA A 135 0.82 7.96 -2.56
C ALA A 135 0.36 9.01 -1.55
N ALA A 136 0.74 8.80 -0.29
CA ALA A 136 0.45 9.71 0.81
C ALA A 136 1.56 9.71 1.86
N TYR A 137 1.83 10.89 2.39
CA TYR A 137 2.64 11.12 3.57
C TYR A 137 1.72 11.48 4.73
N SER A 138 1.86 10.77 5.85
CA SER A 138 1.01 10.96 7.02
C SER A 138 1.81 11.00 8.32
N ILE A 139 1.45 11.90 9.21
CA ILE A 139 1.86 11.93 10.61
C ILE A 139 0.64 11.50 11.42
N ASN A 140 0.71 10.34 12.09
CA ASN A 140 -0.46 9.81 12.80
C ASN A 140 -0.80 10.64 14.05
N SER A 141 0.22 11.11 14.76
CA SER A 141 0.07 11.99 15.91
C SER A 141 1.28 12.90 16.05
N PHE A 142 1.02 14.20 16.20
CA PHE A 142 1.99 15.17 16.68
C PHE A 142 1.43 15.91 17.88
N GLN A 143 2.30 16.42 18.75
CA GLN A 143 1.93 17.28 19.87
C GLN A 143 3.01 18.30 20.18
N THR A 144 2.65 19.43 20.79
CA THR A 144 3.61 20.42 21.26
C THR A 144 4.59 19.79 22.25
N ASN A 145 5.89 20.00 22.03
CA ASN A 145 6.90 19.64 23.01
C ASN A 145 6.93 20.68 24.14
N LEU A 146 6.27 20.37 25.26
CA LEU A 146 6.27 21.26 26.42
C LEU A 146 7.64 21.29 27.13
N GLU A 147 8.43 20.23 27.04
CA GLU A 147 9.77 20.19 27.65
C GLU A 147 10.75 21.16 26.99
N ARG A 148 10.58 21.43 25.69
CA ARG A 148 11.36 22.45 24.98
C ARG A 148 11.24 23.84 25.61
N GLN A 149 10.12 24.16 26.28
CA GLN A 149 9.93 25.45 26.96
C GLN A 149 10.78 25.55 28.24
N ASN A 150 11.07 24.41 28.87
CA ASN A 150 11.89 24.34 30.08
C ASN A 150 13.38 24.21 29.74
N ASN A 151 13.72 23.31 28.82
CA ASN A 151 15.07 23.01 28.38
C ASN A 151 15.10 22.94 26.85
N GLN A 152 15.93 23.77 26.22
CA GLN A 152 16.06 23.78 24.76
C GLN A 152 16.73 22.50 24.23
N PHE A 153 17.60 21.90 25.03
CA PHE A 153 18.37 20.72 24.66
C PHE A 153 17.90 19.50 25.44
N ASP A 154 17.93 18.34 24.79
CA ASP A 154 17.69 17.06 25.41
C ASP A 154 18.83 16.73 26.39
N ALA A 155 18.49 16.24 27.58
CA ALA A 155 19.48 15.98 28.62
C ALA A 155 20.30 14.70 28.37
N ASP A 156 19.73 13.75 27.63
CA ASP A 156 20.32 12.44 27.37
C ASP A 156 21.14 12.47 26.07
N THR A 157 20.61 13.08 25.01
CA THR A 157 21.29 13.12 23.70
C THR A 157 22.05 14.42 23.44
N GLY A 158 21.72 15.50 24.15
CA GLY A 158 22.27 16.83 23.87
C GLY A 158 21.68 17.50 22.63
N ASP A 159 20.71 16.88 21.95
CA ASP A 159 20.07 17.38 20.74
C ASP A 159 19.18 18.59 21.00
N LEU A 160 18.97 19.43 19.98
CA LEU A 160 17.94 20.44 20.01
C LEU A 160 16.57 19.74 20.04
N GLN A 161 15.79 20.01 21.09
CA GLN A 161 14.46 19.42 21.21
C GLN A 161 13.54 19.94 20.08
N PRO A 162 12.71 19.09 19.44
CA PRO A 162 11.80 19.53 18.39
C PRO A 162 10.66 20.38 18.97
N GLU A 163 10.03 21.23 18.15
CA GLU A 163 8.85 22.02 18.58
C GLU A 163 7.61 21.13 18.74
N LEU A 164 7.52 20.14 17.87
CA LEU A 164 6.45 19.14 17.86
C LEU A 164 7.07 17.77 18.05
N LEU A 165 6.61 17.03 19.05
CA LEU A 165 6.91 15.61 19.20
C LEU A 165 6.06 14.83 18.19
N ILE A 166 6.71 14.02 17.37
CA ILE A 166 6.09 13.16 16.37
C ILE A 166 6.43 11.72 16.75
N ASN A 167 5.41 10.91 17.06
CA ASN A 167 5.64 9.51 17.44
C ASN A 167 6.05 8.68 16.22
N ASN A 168 5.26 8.76 15.15
CA ASN A 168 5.49 8.00 13.94
C ASN A 168 5.01 8.70 12.68
N VAL A 169 5.71 8.40 11.59
CA VAL A 169 5.43 8.88 10.24
C VAL A 169 5.24 7.70 9.32
N VAL A 170 4.23 7.80 8.45
CA VAL A 170 3.88 6.77 7.49
C VAL A 170 3.92 7.34 6.07
N LEU A 171 4.74 6.72 5.22
CA LEU A 171 4.72 6.89 3.78
C LEU A 171 4.04 5.67 3.16
N THR A 172 2.99 5.90 2.38
CA THR A 172 2.30 4.82 1.64
C THR A 172 2.32 5.15 0.16
N ASP A 173 2.63 4.16 -0.67
CA ASP A 173 2.38 4.21 -2.10
C ASP A 173 1.87 2.89 -2.64
N GLN A 174 0.97 2.97 -3.61
CA GLN A 174 0.37 1.79 -4.21
C GLN A 174 0.04 2.02 -5.67
N PHE A 175 0.29 0.98 -6.45
CA PHE A 175 -0.21 0.82 -7.79
C PHE A 175 -1.46 -0.06 -7.76
N ASN A 176 -2.62 0.57 -7.92
CA ASN A 176 -3.92 -0.08 -7.85
C ASN A 176 -4.79 0.34 -9.06
N PRO A 177 -4.60 -0.28 -10.24
CA PRO A 177 -3.62 -1.32 -10.58
C PRO A 177 -2.30 -0.75 -11.13
N LEU A 178 -1.19 -1.50 -11.04
CA LEU A 178 0.04 -1.24 -11.81
C LEU A 178 -0.24 -1.39 -13.30
N MET A 179 -0.95 -2.46 -13.65
CA MET A 179 -1.48 -2.65 -14.98
C MET A 179 -2.69 -3.57 -14.88
N ARG A 180 -3.78 -3.19 -15.53
CA ARG A 180 -4.96 -4.04 -15.72
C ARG A 180 -5.33 -4.10 -17.19
N VAL A 181 -5.41 -5.30 -17.71
CA VAL A 181 -5.97 -5.62 -19.02
C VAL A 181 -7.31 -6.29 -18.80
N ASP A 182 -8.39 -5.70 -19.31
CA ASP A 182 -9.75 -6.21 -19.15
C ASP A 182 -10.45 -6.15 -20.50
N PHE A 183 -10.80 -7.33 -21.02
CA PHE A 183 -11.48 -7.46 -22.31
C PHE A 183 -12.56 -8.52 -22.28
N GLU A 184 -13.49 -8.38 -23.22
CA GLU A 184 -14.52 -9.36 -23.48
C GLU A 184 -14.68 -9.53 -24.99
N THR A 185 -14.77 -10.78 -25.44
CA THR A 185 -14.90 -11.14 -26.85
C THR A 185 -16.36 -11.14 -27.29
N LYS A 186 -16.58 -11.13 -28.60
CA LYS A 186 -17.92 -11.34 -29.18
C LYS A 186 -18.52 -12.72 -28.85
N SER A 187 -17.69 -13.70 -28.49
CA SER A 187 -18.11 -15.03 -28.06
C SER A 187 -18.43 -15.10 -26.55
N SER A 188 -18.54 -13.96 -25.86
CA SER A 188 -18.82 -13.90 -24.41
C SER A 188 -17.75 -14.51 -23.52
N LEU A 189 -16.50 -14.61 -24.01
CA LEU A 189 -15.33 -14.87 -23.17
C LEU A 189 -14.83 -13.54 -22.60
N SER A 190 -14.76 -13.42 -21.29
CA SER A 190 -14.13 -12.29 -20.59
C SER A 190 -12.81 -12.71 -19.97
N VAL A 191 -11.79 -11.86 -20.09
CA VAL A 191 -10.49 -12.06 -19.46
C VAL A 191 -10.09 -10.78 -18.73
N LEU A 192 -9.57 -10.96 -17.52
CA LEU A 192 -8.99 -9.93 -16.69
C LEU A 192 -7.59 -10.39 -16.30
N ALA A 193 -6.60 -9.54 -16.50
CA ALA A 193 -5.27 -9.73 -15.95
C ALA A 193 -4.88 -8.44 -15.25
N GLU A 194 -4.51 -8.52 -13.98
CA GLU A 194 -4.25 -7.36 -13.13
C GLU A 194 -3.00 -7.61 -12.28
N VAL A 195 -2.15 -6.59 -12.20
CA VAL A 195 -1.02 -6.55 -11.27
C VAL A 195 -1.24 -5.38 -10.34
N ARG A 196 -1.15 -5.63 -9.04
CA ARG A 196 -1.12 -4.60 -7.99
C ARG A 196 0.17 -4.73 -7.21
N THR A 197 0.62 -3.62 -6.67
CA THR A 197 1.74 -3.61 -5.74
C THR A 197 1.60 -2.41 -4.84
N ASP A 198 1.94 -2.60 -3.57
CA ASP A 198 1.79 -1.62 -2.52
C ASP A 198 2.99 -1.67 -1.59
N ARG A 199 3.32 -0.51 -1.03
CA ARG A 199 4.37 -0.36 -0.05
C ARG A 199 3.90 0.62 1.03
N ALA A 200 4.15 0.25 2.27
CA ALA A 200 3.91 1.10 3.43
C ALA A 200 5.16 1.12 4.31
N LEU A 201 5.65 2.32 4.59
CA LEU A 201 6.87 2.56 5.34
C LEU A 201 6.49 3.36 6.58
N SER A 202 6.72 2.81 7.75
CA SER A 202 6.46 3.45 9.03
C SER A 202 7.76 3.66 9.78
N LEU A 203 8.16 4.92 9.97
CA LEU A 203 9.28 5.28 10.82
C LEU A 203 8.75 5.67 12.20
N SER A 204 9.30 5.05 13.24
CA SER A 204 9.04 5.38 14.64
C SER A 204 10.25 6.13 15.21
N PHE A 205 10.02 7.33 15.75
CA PHE A 205 11.10 8.16 16.30
C PHE A 205 11.51 7.73 17.71
N ASP A 206 10.58 7.12 18.47
CA ASP A 206 10.82 6.67 19.85
C ASP A 206 11.88 5.56 19.95
N ASN A 207 11.94 4.69 18.95
CA ASN A 207 12.82 3.51 18.94
C ASN A 207 13.69 3.41 17.68
N GLN A 208 13.61 4.41 16.80
CA GLN A 208 14.43 4.51 15.58
C GLN A 208 14.35 3.25 14.69
N LEU A 209 13.19 2.61 14.70
CA LEU A 209 12.87 1.47 13.86
C LEU A 209 12.04 1.91 12.67
N MET A 210 12.39 1.39 11.50
CA MET A 210 11.60 1.53 10.29
C MET A 210 10.93 0.19 9.99
N THR A 211 9.61 0.20 9.87
CA THR A 211 8.83 -0.95 9.42
C THR A 211 8.44 -0.76 7.95
N GLU A 212 8.81 -1.71 7.12
CA GLU A 212 8.51 -1.76 5.70
C GLU A 212 7.55 -2.92 5.42
N ILE A 213 6.39 -2.62 4.85
CA ILE A 213 5.41 -3.60 4.39
C ILE A 213 5.36 -3.51 2.88
N ASN A 214 5.75 -4.58 2.19
CA ASN A 214 5.73 -4.66 0.74
C ASN A 214 4.70 -5.71 0.31
N GLY A 215 3.91 -5.38 -0.70
CA GLY A 215 2.85 -6.21 -1.25
C GLY A 215 2.92 -6.30 -2.77
N LYS A 216 2.70 -7.49 -3.31
CA LYS A 216 2.56 -7.73 -4.75
C LYS A 216 1.45 -8.73 -5.01
N GLU A 217 0.53 -8.39 -5.89
CA GLU A 217 -0.62 -9.22 -6.21
C GLU A 217 -0.77 -9.36 -7.72
N TYR A 218 -0.90 -10.60 -8.18
CA TYR A 218 -1.25 -10.95 -9.54
C TYR A 218 -2.63 -11.58 -9.54
N THR A 219 -3.53 -11.07 -10.36
CA THR A 219 -4.86 -11.63 -10.53
C THR A 219 -5.13 -11.93 -11.99
N VAL A 220 -5.56 -13.16 -12.28
CA VAL A 220 -6.04 -13.59 -13.59
C VAL A 220 -7.47 -14.08 -13.43
N GLY A 221 -8.40 -13.38 -14.04
CA GLY A 221 -9.82 -13.73 -14.11
C GLY A 221 -10.21 -14.19 -15.51
N LEU A 222 -10.93 -15.31 -15.58
CA LEU A 222 -11.56 -15.83 -16.78
C LEU A 222 -13.06 -15.92 -16.52
N GLY A 223 -13.86 -15.54 -17.51
CA GLY A 223 -15.30 -15.69 -17.45
C GLY A 223 -15.87 -16.10 -18.79
N TYR A 224 -16.93 -16.89 -18.77
CA TYR A 224 -17.60 -17.33 -19.98
C TYR A 224 -19.10 -17.49 -19.73
N ARG A 225 -19.91 -16.99 -20.66
CA ARG A 225 -21.37 -17.13 -20.60
C ARG A 225 -21.85 -18.08 -21.68
N PHE A 226 -22.34 -19.25 -21.26
CA PHE A 226 -23.14 -20.11 -22.11
C PHE A 226 -24.56 -19.58 -22.12
N LYS A 227 -25.08 -19.28 -23.31
CA LYS A 227 -26.45 -18.81 -23.48
C LYS A 227 -27.38 -19.99 -23.70
N ASP A 228 -28.61 -19.86 -23.21
CA ASP A 228 -29.71 -20.78 -23.52
C ASP A 228 -29.41 -22.26 -23.21
N VAL A 229 -28.66 -22.52 -22.14
CA VAL A 229 -28.39 -23.88 -21.67
C VAL A 229 -29.71 -24.51 -21.23
N GLN A 230 -29.97 -25.72 -21.74
CA GLN A 230 -31.18 -26.48 -21.41
C GLN A 230 -30.83 -27.60 -20.44
N PHE A 231 -31.50 -27.62 -19.30
CA PHE A 231 -31.39 -28.71 -18.33
C PHE A 231 -32.75 -29.35 -18.12
N VAL A 232 -32.83 -30.68 -18.27
CA VAL A 232 -34.05 -31.44 -18.03
C VAL A 232 -33.99 -31.97 -16.61
N THR A 233 -34.95 -31.57 -15.78
CA THR A 233 -35.06 -32.06 -14.41
C THR A 233 -36.43 -32.68 -14.15
N ASN A 234 -36.51 -33.57 -13.16
CA ASN A 234 -37.75 -34.21 -12.74
C ASN A 234 -38.06 -33.82 -11.29
N ILE A 235 -38.36 -32.53 -11.07
CA ILE A 235 -38.73 -32.01 -9.76
C ILE A 235 -40.24 -32.11 -9.62
N GLY A 236 -40.73 -32.88 -8.64
CA GLY A 236 -42.17 -33.06 -8.40
C GLY A 236 -42.86 -34.08 -9.31
N GLY A 237 -42.12 -34.95 -10.00
CA GLY A 237 -42.69 -36.03 -10.83
C GLY A 237 -43.02 -35.64 -12.27
N GLU A 238 -42.90 -34.36 -12.62
CA GLU A 238 -42.99 -33.87 -14.00
C GLU A 238 -41.62 -33.49 -14.57
N LYS A 239 -41.37 -33.92 -15.82
CA LYS A 239 -40.18 -33.49 -16.57
C LYS A 239 -40.34 -32.02 -16.98
N GLN A 240 -39.59 -31.14 -16.33
CA GLN A 240 -39.51 -29.73 -16.70
C GLN A 240 -38.20 -29.43 -17.43
N ARG A 241 -38.29 -28.66 -18.52
CA ARG A 241 -37.12 -28.15 -19.25
C ARG A 241 -36.84 -26.74 -18.76
N LEU A 242 -35.75 -26.57 -18.02
CA LEU A 242 -35.25 -25.28 -17.60
C LEU A 242 -34.37 -24.72 -18.71
N LYS A 243 -34.59 -23.45 -19.07
CA LYS A 243 -33.80 -22.73 -20.06
C LYS A 243 -33.23 -21.48 -19.41
N GLY A 244 -31.91 -21.42 -19.29
CA GLY A 244 -31.23 -20.32 -18.63
C GLY A 244 -29.82 -20.12 -19.14
N ASP A 245 -29.25 -18.98 -18.81
CA ASP A 245 -27.83 -18.73 -19.08
C ASP A 245 -26.99 -19.29 -17.94
N LEU A 246 -25.84 -19.87 -18.29
CA LEU A 246 -24.83 -20.36 -17.35
C LEU A 246 -23.62 -19.43 -17.44
N ASN A 247 -23.35 -18.71 -16.36
CA ASN A 247 -22.17 -17.86 -16.23
C ASN A 247 -21.11 -18.61 -15.43
N LEU A 248 -19.98 -18.88 -16.06
CA LEU A 248 -18.79 -19.41 -15.40
C LEU A 248 -17.80 -18.28 -15.16
N LYS A 249 -17.19 -18.28 -13.98
CA LYS A 249 -16.08 -17.37 -13.63
C LYS A 249 -15.02 -18.14 -12.85
N ALA A 250 -13.77 -17.93 -13.19
CA ALA A 250 -12.61 -18.47 -12.51
C ALA A 250 -11.60 -17.34 -12.27
N ASP A 251 -11.29 -17.02 -11.03
CA ASP A 251 -10.29 -16.04 -10.65
C ASP A 251 -9.15 -16.75 -9.92
N VAL A 252 -7.92 -16.51 -10.33
CA VAL A 252 -6.70 -16.95 -9.65
C VAL A 252 -5.95 -15.73 -9.21
N THR A 253 -5.67 -15.63 -7.92
CA THR A 253 -4.91 -14.55 -7.31
C THR A 253 -3.71 -15.12 -6.58
N LEU A 254 -2.52 -14.59 -6.86
CA LEU A 254 -1.30 -14.84 -6.12
C LEU A 254 -0.89 -13.53 -5.47
N ARG A 255 -0.88 -13.50 -4.13
CA ARG A 255 -0.47 -12.33 -3.36
C ARG A 255 0.69 -12.70 -2.47
N ASP A 256 1.76 -11.93 -2.56
CA ASP A 256 2.88 -11.99 -1.64
C ASP A 256 2.91 -10.71 -0.82
N ASN A 257 3.11 -10.82 0.48
CA ASN A 257 3.36 -9.69 1.35
C ASN A 257 4.41 -10.04 2.38
N ILE A 258 5.24 -9.06 2.74
CA ILE A 258 6.27 -9.22 3.76
C ILE A 258 6.38 -7.94 4.59
N THR A 259 6.60 -8.11 5.89
CA THR A 259 6.85 -7.03 6.84
C THR A 259 8.26 -7.18 7.41
N ILE A 260 9.10 -6.19 7.13
CA ILE A 260 10.50 -6.13 7.55
C ILE A 260 10.67 -4.96 8.52
N ILE A 261 11.28 -5.20 9.66
CA ILE A 261 11.74 -4.17 10.58
C ILE A 261 13.24 -3.97 10.37
N ARG A 262 13.66 -2.71 10.19
CA ARG A 262 15.05 -2.30 10.02
C ARG A 262 15.43 -1.32 11.14
N SER A 263 16.59 -1.51 11.74
CA SER A 263 17.16 -0.59 12.73
C SER A 263 18.14 0.38 12.08
N LEU A 264 18.14 1.63 12.54
CA LEU A 264 19.04 2.67 12.02
C LEU A 264 20.45 2.64 12.61
N ASP A 265 20.63 1.93 13.73
CA ASP A 265 21.90 1.83 14.45
C ASP A 265 22.55 0.47 14.30
N ILE A 266 21.74 -0.58 14.18
CA ILE A 266 22.22 -1.96 14.06
C ILE A 266 21.85 -2.47 12.68
N ASP A 267 22.85 -2.99 11.96
CA ASP A 267 22.64 -3.65 10.68
C ASP A 267 21.98 -5.03 10.91
N ASN A 268 20.67 -4.98 11.15
CA ASN A 268 19.85 -6.14 11.45
C ASN A 268 18.45 -5.92 10.90
N ASN A 269 18.12 -6.69 9.87
CA ASN A 269 16.81 -6.73 9.26
C ASN A 269 16.04 -7.94 9.81
N GLN A 270 14.83 -7.70 10.33
CA GLN A 270 14.01 -8.75 10.92
C GLN A 270 12.66 -8.86 10.22
N ILE A 271 12.36 -10.05 9.73
CA ILE A 271 11.04 -10.38 9.20
C ILE A 271 10.11 -10.65 10.38
N THR A 272 9.07 -9.84 10.52
CA THR A 272 8.11 -9.96 11.63
C THR A 272 6.77 -10.53 11.20
N SER A 273 6.43 -10.36 9.93
CA SER A 273 5.22 -10.91 9.33
C SER A 273 5.40 -11.07 7.83
N GLY A 274 4.47 -11.74 7.20
CA GLY A 274 4.46 -11.96 5.77
C GLY A 274 3.72 -13.23 5.40
N GLN A 275 3.16 -13.24 4.20
CA GLN A 275 2.33 -14.32 3.72
C GLN A 275 2.33 -14.37 2.19
N ASN A 276 2.63 -15.54 1.66
CA ASN A 276 2.33 -15.91 0.29
C ASN A 276 0.96 -16.61 0.25
N LEU A 277 0.01 -16.00 -0.45
CA LEU A 277 -1.38 -16.39 -0.55
C LEU A 277 -1.72 -16.72 -2.01
N LEU A 278 -2.10 -17.97 -2.26
CA LEU A 278 -2.73 -18.40 -3.49
C LEU A 278 -4.24 -18.56 -3.25
N SER A 279 -5.06 -17.83 -4.00
CA SER A 279 -6.51 -17.97 -3.98
C SER A 279 -7.01 -18.38 -5.37
N VAL A 280 -7.82 -19.43 -5.43
CA VAL A 280 -8.52 -19.91 -6.63
C VAL A 280 -10.00 -19.89 -6.34
N LYS A 281 -10.73 -19.06 -7.08
CA LYS A 281 -12.18 -18.90 -6.94
C LYS A 281 -12.86 -19.30 -8.22
N PHE A 282 -13.73 -20.28 -8.16
CA PHE A 282 -14.58 -20.69 -9.26
C PHE A 282 -16.05 -20.55 -8.89
N THR A 283 -16.83 -19.97 -9.79
CA THR A 283 -18.27 -19.86 -9.63
C THR A 283 -19.00 -20.25 -10.91
N ALA A 284 -20.08 -20.99 -10.76
CA ALA A 284 -21.01 -21.31 -11.83
C ALA A 284 -22.41 -20.86 -11.43
N ASP A 285 -22.91 -19.78 -12.04
CA ASP A 285 -24.23 -19.21 -11.80
C ASP A 285 -25.18 -19.63 -12.93
N TYR A 286 -26.26 -20.33 -12.58
CA TYR A 286 -27.29 -20.76 -13.50
C TYR A 286 -28.64 -20.14 -13.16
N ALA A 287 -29.22 -19.44 -14.13
CA ALA A 287 -30.56 -18.89 -14.01
C ALA A 287 -31.62 -19.98 -14.25
N LEU A 288 -32.09 -20.63 -13.18
CA LEU A 288 -33.12 -21.68 -13.26
C LEU A 288 -34.46 -21.12 -13.76
N SER A 289 -34.84 -19.92 -13.32
CA SER A 289 -36.01 -19.17 -13.77
C SER A 289 -35.79 -17.66 -13.64
N LYS A 290 -36.79 -16.83 -13.97
CA LYS A 290 -36.71 -15.36 -13.76
C LYS A 290 -36.44 -14.98 -12.30
N ASN A 291 -36.87 -15.82 -11.36
CA ASN A 291 -36.88 -15.53 -9.93
C ASN A 291 -35.97 -16.47 -9.14
N LEU A 292 -35.40 -17.52 -9.75
CA LEU A 292 -34.59 -18.52 -9.07
C LEU A 292 -33.23 -18.68 -9.76
N ASN A 293 -32.15 -18.46 -9.01
CA ASN A 293 -30.78 -18.73 -9.43
C ASN A 293 -30.15 -19.80 -8.53
N ALA A 294 -29.38 -20.70 -9.16
CA ALA A 294 -28.48 -21.62 -8.48
C ALA A 294 -27.04 -21.22 -8.74
N LEU A 295 -26.29 -21.00 -7.67
CA LEU A 295 -24.87 -20.69 -7.71
C LEU A 295 -24.11 -21.85 -7.11
N PHE A 296 -23.22 -22.47 -7.88
CA PHE A 296 -22.15 -23.29 -7.34
C PHE A 296 -20.91 -22.40 -7.12
N PHE A 297 -20.24 -22.57 -5.99
CA PHE A 297 -18.98 -21.90 -5.71
C PHE A 297 -17.94 -22.87 -5.19
N TYR A 298 -16.68 -22.59 -5.51
CA TYR A 298 -15.49 -23.25 -5.01
C TYR A 298 -14.44 -22.15 -4.75
N ASP A 299 -14.07 -21.96 -3.48
CA ASP A 299 -13.05 -21.02 -3.04
C ASP A 299 -11.96 -21.82 -2.32
N HIS A 300 -10.78 -21.90 -2.94
CA HIS A 300 -9.60 -22.55 -2.39
C HIS A 300 -8.57 -21.47 -2.10
N SER A 301 -8.17 -21.38 -0.84
CA SER A 301 -7.10 -20.50 -0.38
C SER A 301 -5.96 -21.32 0.23
N PHE A 302 -4.75 -21.12 -0.26
CA PHE A 302 -3.51 -21.64 0.31
C PHE A 302 -2.65 -20.48 0.80
N SER A 303 -2.09 -20.62 1.99
CA SER A 303 -1.31 -19.60 2.67
C SER A 303 -0.04 -20.19 3.24
N GLN A 304 1.10 -19.60 2.92
CA GLN A 304 2.39 -19.89 3.54
C GLN A 304 2.93 -18.62 4.20
N PHE A 305 3.23 -18.69 5.50
CA PHE A 305 3.79 -17.55 6.24
C PHE A 305 5.29 -17.41 5.99
N ALA A 306 5.77 -16.17 5.95
CA ALA A 306 7.20 -15.86 5.82
C ALA A 306 7.97 -16.15 7.12
N VAL A 307 7.29 -16.10 8.27
CA VAL A 307 7.88 -16.41 9.57
C VAL A 307 7.85 -17.91 9.88
N SER A 308 8.94 -18.45 10.42
CA SER A 308 9.09 -19.87 10.76
C SER A 308 8.21 -20.32 11.94
N THR A 309 7.55 -19.40 12.63
CA THR A 309 6.70 -19.67 13.80
C THR A 309 5.27 -20.06 13.43
N ALA A 310 4.89 -19.99 12.15
CA ALA A 310 3.53 -20.26 11.70
C ALA A 310 3.49 -21.37 10.64
N PHE A 311 2.49 -22.26 10.75
CA PHE A 311 2.30 -23.37 9.82
C PHE A 311 1.53 -22.93 8.56
N PRO A 312 1.86 -23.48 7.38
CA PRO A 312 1.05 -23.27 6.18
C PRO A 312 -0.41 -23.73 6.39
N GLN A 313 -1.35 -22.98 5.81
CA GLN A 313 -2.78 -23.24 5.92
C GLN A 313 -3.41 -23.44 4.54
N THR A 314 -4.34 -24.38 4.45
CA THR A 314 -5.19 -24.58 3.27
C THR A 314 -6.64 -24.58 3.71
N THR A 315 -7.48 -23.80 3.03
CA THR A 315 -8.92 -23.72 3.29
C THR A 315 -9.65 -23.91 1.98
N ILE A 316 -10.66 -24.79 1.98
CA ILE A 316 -11.51 -25.06 0.84
C ILE A 316 -12.95 -24.87 1.28
N ASN A 317 -13.62 -23.90 0.67
CA ASN A 317 -15.04 -23.64 0.85
C ASN A 317 -15.75 -23.95 -0.46
N THR A 318 -16.73 -24.84 -0.41
CA THR A 318 -17.48 -25.24 -1.60
C THR A 318 -18.94 -25.48 -1.23
N GLY A 319 -19.84 -25.24 -2.18
CA GLY A 319 -21.25 -25.48 -1.96
C GLY A 319 -22.15 -24.92 -3.04
N PHE A 320 -23.45 -25.12 -2.81
CA PHE A 320 -24.50 -24.54 -3.63
C PHE A 320 -25.25 -23.49 -2.82
N THR A 321 -25.54 -22.35 -3.47
CA THR A 321 -26.41 -21.30 -2.95
C THR A 321 -27.61 -21.18 -3.88
N LEU A 322 -28.81 -21.36 -3.33
CA LEU A 322 -30.06 -21.09 -4.05
C LEU A 322 -30.54 -19.70 -3.64
N ARG A 323 -30.79 -18.84 -4.62
CA ARG A 323 -31.35 -17.51 -4.41
C ARG A 323 -32.70 -17.42 -5.10
N TYR A 324 -33.76 -17.27 -4.30
CA TYR A 324 -35.09 -16.96 -4.80
C TYR A 324 -35.39 -15.49 -4.55
N ASN A 325 -35.69 -14.75 -5.62
CA ASN A 325 -36.06 -13.34 -5.55
C ASN A 325 -37.57 -13.21 -5.73
N PHE A 326 -38.25 -12.67 -4.72
CA PHE A 326 -39.68 -12.35 -4.78
C PHE A 326 -39.87 -11.05 -5.56
N GLY A 327 -39.80 -11.13 -6.90
CA GLY A 327 -40.22 -10.03 -7.77
C GLY A 327 -41.73 -10.06 -7.97
N ASN A 328 -42.41 -8.95 -7.66
CA ASN A 328 -43.80 -8.67 -8.08
C ASN A 328 -43.92 -8.67 -9.60
#